data_AF-A0A0M9AFD3-F1
#
_entry.id   AF-A0A0M9AFD3-F1
#
_cell.length_a   1.000
_cell.length_b   1.000
_cell.length_c   1.000
_cell.angle_alpha   90.00
_cell.angle_beta   90.00
_cell.angle_gamma   90.00
#
_symmetry.space_group_name_H-M   'P 1'
#
loop_
_entity.id
_entity.type
_entity.pdbx_description
1 polymer ?
#
loop_
_entity_poly.entity_id
_entity_poly.type
_entity_poly.pdbx_seq_one_letter_code
_entity_poly.pdbx_strand_id
1 'polypeptide(L)'
;MTPLERAHLEVDEALKAYEDCVEREEAQYGPEYERVTLMEYEAPAPDPCAEAFLRLVLAVRGYEEAGGHRDALDLKGHRARVYEALDRE
;
A
#
# COMPACT_ATOMS: atom_id res chain seq x y z
N MET A 1 -17.56 14.39 11.73
CA MET A 1 -16.64 13.68 10.83
C MET A 1 -16.88 14.19 9.43
N THR A 2 -15.97 15.03 8.96
CA THR A 2 -15.94 15.58 7.60
C THR A 2 -15.57 14.48 6.59
N PRO A 3 -15.85 14.68 5.29
CA PRO A 3 -15.39 13.77 4.24
C PRO A 3 -13.86 13.54 4.28
N LEU A 4 -13.11 14.60 4.59
CA LEU A 4 -11.66 14.56 4.71
C LEU A 4 -11.19 13.70 5.90
N GLU A 5 -11.81 13.86 7.07
CA GLU A 5 -11.51 13.02 8.25
C GLU A 5 -11.85 11.55 8.01
N ARG A 6 -12.93 11.27 7.26
CA ARG A 6 -13.29 9.90 6.89
C ARG A 6 -12.23 9.30 5.95
N ALA A 7 -11.85 10.02 4.90
CA ALA A 7 -10.83 9.56 3.97
C ALA A 7 -9.46 9.38 4.67
N HIS A 8 -9.13 10.22 5.65
CA HIS A 8 -7.92 10.07 6.45
C HIS A 8 -7.92 8.75 7.25
N LEU A 9 -9.06 8.39 7.85
CA LEU A 9 -9.22 7.12 8.55
C LEU A 9 -9.11 5.94 7.59
N GLU A 10 -9.70 6.03 6.40
CA GLU A 10 -9.61 4.99 5.38
C GLU A 10 -8.16 4.77 4.92
N VAL A 11 -7.35 5.83 4.80
CA VAL A 11 -5.92 5.72 4.50
C VAL A 11 -5.17 5.01 5.63
N ASP A 12 -5.44 5.35 6.89
CA ASP A 12 -4.79 4.72 8.05
C ASP A 12 -5.13 3.23 8.15
N GLU A 13 -6.40 2.87 7.96
CA GLU A 13 -6.85 1.48 7.93
C GLU A 13 -6.22 0.69 6.77
N ALA A 14 -6.14 1.28 5.58
CA ALA A 14 -5.51 0.66 4.43
C ALA A 14 -3.99 0.50 4.61
N LEU A 15 -3.33 1.49 5.22
CA LEU A 15 -1.89 1.44 5.53
C LEU A 15 -1.61 0.31 6.52
N LYS A 16 -2.40 0.22 7.59
CA LYS A 16 -2.29 -0.84 8.57
C LYS A 16 -2.54 -2.22 7.98
N ALA A 17 -3.52 -2.37 7.09
CA ALA A 17 -3.78 -3.63 6.40
C ALA A 17 -2.63 -4.04 5.48
N TYR A 18 -1.97 -3.07 4.83
CA TYR A 18 -0.78 -3.32 4.04
C TYR A 18 0.41 -3.71 4.93
N GLU A 19 0.65 -3.00 6.04
CA GLU A 19 1.70 -3.34 7.02
C GLU A 19 1.48 -4.74 7.61
N ASP A 20 0.26 -5.10 8.06
CA ASP A 20 -0.04 -6.43 8.60
C ASP A 20 0.19 -7.54 7.55
N CYS A 21 -0.05 -7.25 6.27
CA CYS A 21 0.22 -8.19 5.19
C CYS A 21 1.72 -8.41 5.00
N VAL A 22 2.50 -7.33 4.92
CA VAL A 22 3.96 -7.38 4.80
C VAL A 22 4.59 -8.05 6.03
N GLU A 23 4.14 -7.70 7.24
CA GLU A 23 4.62 -8.32 8.48
C GLU A 23 4.30 -9.81 8.55
N ARG A 24 3.14 -10.25 8.04
CA ARG A 24 2.81 -11.69 7.93
C ARG A 24 3.70 -12.41 6.92
N GLU A 25 4.03 -11.79 5.81
CA GLU A 25 4.98 -12.36 4.85
C GLU A 25 6.38 -12.47 5.46
N GLU A 26 6.87 -11.42 6.14
CA GLU A 26 8.17 -11.43 6.81
C GLU A 26 8.23 -12.44 7.97
N ALA A 27 7.17 -12.56 8.76
CA ALA A 27 7.08 -13.51 9.88
C ALA A 27 7.02 -14.97 9.42
N GLN A 28 6.55 -15.24 8.20
CA GLN A 28 6.48 -16.59 7.63
C GLN A 28 7.76 -17.00 6.89
N TYR A 29 8.67 -16.07 6.57
CA TYR A 29 9.86 -16.28 5.72
C TYR A 29 11.18 -15.62 6.22
N GLY A 30 11.53 -15.68 7.51
CA GLY A 30 12.91 -15.40 7.96
C GLY A 30 13.74 -16.68 8.13
N PRO A 31 15.08 -16.75 7.90
CA PRO A 31 16.04 -15.88 7.22
C PRO A 31 16.70 -16.62 6.02
N GLU A 32 16.00 -16.84 4.91
CA GLU A 32 16.58 -17.42 3.69
C GLU A 32 16.22 -16.61 2.43
N TYR A 33 16.31 -15.27 2.52
CA TYR A 33 16.27 -14.40 1.35
C TYR A 33 17.63 -14.33 0.64
N GLU A 34 18.18 -15.50 0.28
CA GLU A 34 19.25 -15.59 -0.72
C GLU A 34 18.83 -16.56 -1.83
N ARG A 35 18.59 -15.98 -3.03
CA ARG A 35 18.20 -16.62 -4.31
C ARG A 35 16.69 -16.95 -4.36
N VAL A 36 15.89 -16.41 -5.29
CA VAL A 36 16.01 -16.65 -6.75
C VAL A 36 15.46 -15.45 -7.55
N THR A 37 16.30 -14.95 -8.45
CA THR A 37 15.94 -14.15 -9.63
C THR A 37 15.26 -15.01 -10.71
N LEU A 38 14.18 -14.50 -11.31
CA LEU A 38 13.68 -14.77 -12.69
C LEU A 38 13.11 -16.17 -13.06
N MET A 39 11.78 -16.27 -13.23
CA MET A 39 11.07 -17.11 -14.24
C MET A 39 9.67 -16.50 -14.44
N GLU A 40 9.41 -15.74 -15.52
CA GLU A 40 8.77 -16.18 -16.78
C GLU A 40 7.38 -16.84 -16.65
N TYR A 41 6.34 -16.05 -16.98
CA TYR A 41 5.04 -16.45 -17.54
C TYR A 41 4.08 -17.36 -16.73
N GLU A 42 3.55 -16.82 -15.64
CA GLU A 42 2.17 -17.09 -15.19
C GLU A 42 1.64 -15.76 -14.63
N ALA A 43 0.38 -15.37 -14.86
CA ALA A 43 -0.14 -14.14 -14.27
C ALA A 43 0.14 -14.22 -12.76
N PRO A 44 0.86 -13.25 -12.16
CA PRO A 44 1.30 -13.38 -10.78
C PRO A 44 0.08 -13.71 -9.94
N ALA A 45 0.13 -14.81 -9.18
CA ALA A 45 -0.91 -15.12 -8.21
C ALA A 45 -1.21 -13.81 -7.47
N PRO A 46 -2.49 -13.43 -7.29
CA PRO A 46 -2.83 -12.12 -6.73
C PRO A 46 -2.12 -12.02 -5.40
N ASP A 47 -1.07 -11.22 -5.38
CA ASP A 47 -0.25 -11.03 -4.21
C ASP A 47 -1.18 -10.35 -3.20
N PRO A 48 -1.49 -11.03 -2.07
CA PRO A 48 -2.50 -10.53 -1.15
C PRO A 48 -2.11 -9.15 -0.60
N CYS A 49 -0.81 -8.82 -0.63
CA CYS A 49 -0.29 -7.53 -0.23
C CYS A 49 -0.31 -6.51 -1.37
N ALA A 50 -0.26 -6.93 -2.64
CA ALA A 50 -0.51 -6.06 -3.78
C ALA A 50 -1.96 -5.54 -3.81
N GLU A 51 -2.97 -6.36 -3.48
CA GLU A 51 -4.35 -5.88 -3.33
C GLU A 51 -4.49 -4.86 -2.19
N ALA A 52 -3.83 -5.10 -1.05
CA ALA A 52 -3.80 -4.16 0.06
C ALA A 52 -3.10 -2.84 -0.33
N PHE A 53 -2.01 -2.92 -1.10
CA PHE A 53 -1.30 -1.75 -1.62
C PHE A 53 -2.17 -0.94 -2.59
N LEU A 54 -2.89 -1.60 -3.51
CA LEU A 54 -3.82 -0.92 -4.41
C LEU A 54 -4.94 -0.22 -3.64
N ARG A 55 -5.48 -0.84 -2.59
CA ARG A 55 -6.46 -0.19 -1.70
C ARG A 55 -5.88 1.03 -1.00
N LEU A 56 -4.63 0.97 -0.55
CA LEU A 56 -3.93 2.12 0.02
C LEU A 56 -3.79 3.26 -1.00
N VAL A 57 -3.36 2.96 -2.23
CA VAL A 57 -3.27 3.96 -3.31
C VAL A 57 -4.62 4.62 -3.59
N LEU A 58 -5.69 3.82 -3.71
CA LEU A 58 -7.05 4.34 -3.93
C LEU A 58 -7.56 5.18 -2.75
N ALA A 59 -7.24 4.80 -1.51
CA ALA A 59 -7.62 5.56 -0.32
C ALA A 59 -6.92 6.92 -0.28
N VAL A 60 -5.63 6.98 -0.63
CA VAL A 60 -4.86 8.24 -0.72
C VAL A 60 -5.44 9.14 -1.80
N ARG A 61 -5.82 8.58 -2.95
CA ARG A 61 -6.51 9.32 -4.00
C ARG A 61 -7.85 9.88 -3.53
N GLY A 62 -8.66 9.06 -2.85
CA GLY A 62 -9.93 9.51 -2.26
C GLY A 62 -9.75 10.64 -1.24
N TYR A 63 -8.64 10.63 -0.49
CA TYR A 63 -8.26 11.73 0.39
C TYR A 63 -7.90 13.01 -0.35
N GLU A 64 -7.18 12.92 -1.47
CA GLU A 64 -6.89 14.08 -2.35
C GLU A 64 -8.17 14.64 -2.99
N GLU A 65 -9.07 13.77 -3.46
CA GLU A 65 -10.37 14.17 -4.03
C GLU A 65 -11.29 14.81 -2.97
N ALA A 66 -11.15 14.43 -1.70
CA ALA A 66 -11.84 15.07 -0.58
C ALA A 66 -11.26 16.46 -0.21
N GLY A 67 -10.23 16.93 -0.92
CA GLY A 67 -9.56 18.21 -0.71
C GLY A 67 -8.36 18.14 0.24
N GLY A 68 -7.88 16.94 0.55
CA GLY A 68 -6.66 16.70 1.32
C GLY A 68 -5.40 16.84 0.49
N HIS A 69 -4.26 17.04 1.15
CA HIS A 69 -2.95 17.00 0.49
C HIS A 69 -2.23 15.72 0.90
N ARG A 70 -1.79 14.90 -0.06
CA ARG A 70 -1.08 13.64 0.22
C ARG A 70 0.13 13.77 1.15
N ASP A 71 0.75 14.95 1.21
CA ASP A 71 1.86 15.28 2.12
C ASP A 71 1.45 15.39 3.59
N ALA A 72 0.16 15.52 3.87
CA ALA A 72 -0.41 15.51 5.22
C ALA A 72 -0.60 14.09 5.77
N LEU A 73 -0.47 13.06 4.93
CA LEU A 73 -0.65 11.66 5.31
C LEU A 73 0.68 11.05 5.78
N ASP A 74 0.67 10.35 6.91
CA ASP A 74 1.82 9.61 7.41
C ASP A 74 1.92 8.23 6.75
N LEU A 75 2.41 8.20 5.51
CA LEU A 75 2.62 6.96 4.74
C LEU A 75 3.91 6.21 5.13
N LYS A 76 4.56 6.64 6.22
CA LYS A 76 5.81 6.08 6.77
C LYS A 76 6.86 5.82 5.66
N GLY A 77 7.50 4.65 5.67
CA GLY A 77 8.48 4.22 4.67
C GLY A 77 7.91 3.91 3.28
N HIS A 78 6.58 3.88 3.12
CA HIS A 78 5.93 3.51 1.87
C HIS A 78 5.57 4.71 0.98
N ARG A 79 5.79 5.94 1.47
CA ARG A 79 5.47 7.19 0.76
C ARG A 79 5.95 7.22 -0.69
N ALA A 80 7.21 6.90 -0.94
CA ALA A 80 7.78 6.93 -2.29
C ALA A 80 7.08 5.96 -3.24
N ARG A 81 6.78 4.75 -2.76
CA ARG A 81 6.12 3.69 -3.52
C ARG A 81 4.67 4.08 -3.85
N VAL A 82 3.93 4.60 -2.88
CA VAL A 82 2.55 5.04 -3.05
C VAL A 82 2.47 6.22 -4.01
N TYR A 83 3.38 7.20 -3.89
CA TYR A 83 3.40 8.36 -4.78
C TYR A 83 3.78 7.99 -6.21
N GLU A 84 4.73 7.08 -6.41
CA GLU A 84 5.05 6.57 -7.74
C GLU A 84 3.86 5.84 -8.37
N ALA A 85 3.14 5.04 -7.59
CA ALA A 85 1.94 4.36 -8.07
C ALA A 85 0.83 5.35 -8.46
N LEU A 86 0.60 6.39 -7.64
CA LEU A 86 -0.35 7.46 -7.94
C LEU A 86 0.00 8.27 -9.20
N ASP A 87 1.30 8.45 -9.49
CA ASP A 87 1.77 9.23 -10.65
C ASP A 87 1.75 8.42 -11.96
N ARG A 88 1.74 7.07 -11.87
CA ARG A 88 1.70 6.17 -13.03
C ARG A 88 0.29 5.90 -13.57
N GLU A 89 -0.76 6.21 -12.83
CA GLU A 89 -2.18 6.07 -13.25
C GLU A 89 -2.70 7.32 -13.95
#